data_AF-A0A1G2CEA2-F1
#
_entry.id   AF-A0A1G2CEA2-F1
#
_cell.length_a   1.000
_cell.length_b   1.000
_cell.length_c   1.000
_cell.angle_alpha   90.00
_cell.angle_beta   90.00
_cell.angle_gamma   90.00
#
_symmetry.space_group_name_H-M   'P 1'
#
loop_
_entity.id
_entity.type
_entity.pdbx_description
1 polymer ?
#
loop_
_entity_poly.entity_id
_entity_poly.type
_entity_poly.pdbx_seq_one_letter_code
_entity_poly.pdbx_strand_id
1 'polypeptide(L)'
;MEREFLSTSELAKILGISRIAVFKKIKSGRIKARKIGRNFMIRREDLPEILGTSLGKNDKEIIERVVRKTVKEYGQTLRLLGKE
;
A
#
# COMPACT_ATOMS: atom_id res chain seq x y z
N MET A 1 -20.56 5.23 15.78
CA MET A 1 -20.65 4.06 14.88
C MET A 1 -19.69 4.28 13.72
N GLU A 2 -18.65 3.48 13.62
CA GLU A 2 -17.73 3.56 12.48
C GLU A 2 -18.44 3.07 11.20
N ARG A 3 -18.27 3.78 10.08
CA ARG A 3 -18.80 3.31 8.79
C ARG A 3 -17.97 2.09 8.34
N GLU A 4 -18.64 0.98 8.07
CA GLU A 4 -18.00 -0.27 7.60
C GLU A 4 -17.35 -0.12 6.22
N PHE A 5 -17.78 0.87 5.45
CA PHE A 5 -17.34 1.09 4.07
C PHE A 5 -16.78 2.50 3.86
N LEU A 6 -15.73 2.56 3.05
CA LEU A 6 -15.08 3.75 2.55
C LEU A 6 -15.46 3.95 1.08
N SER A 7 -15.72 5.19 0.72
CA SER A 7 -15.78 5.63 -0.68
C SER A 7 -14.37 5.76 -1.26
N THR A 8 -14.29 5.82 -2.59
CA THR A 8 -13.01 6.10 -3.29
C THR A 8 -12.38 7.42 -2.88
N SER A 9 -13.19 8.42 -2.51
CA SER A 9 -12.69 9.73 -2.06
C SER A 9 -12.13 9.68 -0.65
N GLU A 10 -12.76 8.94 0.26
CA GLU A 10 -12.24 8.76 1.62
C GLU A 10 -10.94 7.96 1.59
N LEU A 11 -10.89 6.88 0.82
CA LEU A 11 -9.67 6.09 0.66
C LEU A 11 -8.53 6.91 0.02
N ALA A 12 -8.85 7.78 -0.94
CA ALA A 12 -7.87 8.69 -1.55
C ALA A 12 -7.24 9.63 -0.51
N LYS A 13 -8.05 10.20 0.39
CA LYS A 13 -7.55 11.06 1.48
C LYS A 13 -6.64 10.29 2.44
N ILE A 14 -7.01 9.06 2.79
CA ILE A 14 -6.22 8.21 3.69
C ILE A 14 -4.87 7.84 3.06
N LEU A 15 -4.87 7.50 1.77
CA LEU A 15 -3.66 7.09 1.05
C LEU A 15 -2.79 8.26 0.57
N GLY A 16 -3.26 9.51 0.68
CA GLY A 16 -2.56 10.67 0.14
C GLY A 16 -2.39 10.64 -1.38
N ILE A 17 -3.29 9.98 -2.11
CA ILE A 17 -3.27 9.86 -3.58
C ILE A 17 -4.54 10.42 -4.21
N SER A 18 -4.53 10.64 -5.52
CA SER A 18 -5.74 11.10 -6.22
C SER A 18 -6.84 10.03 -6.25
N ARG A 19 -8.11 10.47 -6.29
CA ARG A 19 -9.27 9.58 -6.48
C ARG A 19 -9.15 8.72 -7.74
N ILE A 20 -8.53 9.28 -8.80
CA ILE A 20 -8.27 8.56 -10.06
C ILE A 20 -7.25 7.43 -9.84
N ALA A 21 -6.21 7.64 -9.03
CA ALA A 21 -5.24 6.59 -8.69
C ALA A 21 -5.89 5.44 -7.91
N VAL A 22 -6.79 5.76 -6.95
CA VAL A 22 -7.60 4.75 -6.27
C VAL A 22 -8.47 3.97 -7.26
N PHE A 23 -9.16 4.66 -8.16
CA PHE A 23 -9.99 4.02 -9.19
C PHE A 23 -9.17 3.10 -10.10
N LYS A 24 -7.99 3.52 -10.56
CA LYS A 24 -7.08 2.69 -11.35
C LYS A 24 -6.64 1.43 -10.58
N LYS A 25 -6.33 1.56 -9.29
CA LYS A 25 -5.97 0.42 -8.42
C LYS A 25 -7.14 -0.55 -8.19
N ILE A 26 -8.37 -0.04 -8.08
CA ILE A 26 -9.58 -0.89 -8.04
C ILE A 26 -9.74 -1.64 -9.37
N LYS A 27 -9.59 -0.95 -10.50
CA LYS A 27 -9.70 -1.55 -11.84
C LYS A 27 -8.63 -2.59 -12.13
N SER A 28 -7.42 -2.41 -11.59
CA SER A 28 -6.34 -3.39 -11.72
C SER A 28 -6.44 -4.54 -10.70
N GLY A 29 -7.47 -4.59 -9.86
CA GLY A 29 -7.64 -5.61 -8.82
C GLY A 29 -6.71 -5.46 -7.60
N ARG A 30 -5.96 -4.36 -7.50
CA ARG A 30 -5.05 -4.11 -6.36
C ARG A 30 -5.77 -3.65 -5.10
N ILE A 31 -6.98 -3.10 -5.25
CA ILE A 31 -7.86 -2.73 -4.15
C ILE A 31 -9.18 -3.46 -4.34
N LYS A 32 -9.55 -4.32 -3.39
CA LYS A 32 -10.85 -4.99 -3.37
C LYS A 32 -11.93 -3.94 -3.11
N ALA A 33 -12.93 -3.87 -3.98
CA ALA A 33 -14.04 -2.95 -3.85
C ALA A 33 -15.29 -3.52 -4.52
N ARG A 34 -16.46 -3.26 -3.94
CA ARG A 34 -17.75 -3.62 -4.54
C ARG A 34 -18.32 -2.42 -5.29
N LYS A 35 -18.67 -2.60 -6.56
CA LYS A 35 -19.36 -1.57 -7.35
C LYS A 35 -20.84 -1.56 -6.98
N ILE A 36 -21.35 -0.41 -6.53
CA ILE A 36 -22.76 -0.18 -6.21
C ILE A 36 -23.21 1.06 -6.96
N GLY A 37 -24.03 0.86 -8.00
CA GLY A 37 -24.41 1.92 -8.95
C GLY A 37 -23.18 2.55 -9.63
N ARG A 38 -23.01 3.86 -9.43
CA ARG A 38 -21.88 4.65 -9.96
C ARG A 38 -20.69 4.75 -9.00
N ASN A 39 -20.81 4.20 -7.80
CA ASN A 39 -19.81 4.29 -6.73
C ASN A 39 -19.11 2.95 -6.47
N PHE A 40 -17.95 3.02 -5.83
CA PHE A 40 -17.26 1.85 -5.27
C PHE A 40 -17.23 1.96 -3.75
N MET A 41 -17.52 0.85 -3.09
CA MET A 41 -17.44 0.69 -1.65
C MET A 41 -16.27 -0.23 -1.33
N ILE A 42 -15.32 0.28 -0.57
CA ILE A 42 -14.15 -0.43 -0.06
C ILE A 42 -14.43 -0.77 1.40
N ARG A 43 -14.19 -2.00 1.85
CA ARG A 43 -14.39 -2.32 3.26
C ARG A 43 -13.27 -1.72 4.10
N ARG A 44 -13.62 -1.17 5.27
CA ARG A 44 -12.61 -0.58 6.15
C ARG A 44 -11.65 -1.62 6.73
N GLU A 45 -12.09 -2.87 6.84
CA GLU A 45 -11.27 -4.04 7.24
C GLU A 45 -10.12 -4.34 6.25
N ASP A 46 -10.27 -3.98 4.97
CA ASP A 46 -9.22 -4.18 3.95
C ASP A 46 -8.12 -3.10 4.04
N LEU A 47 -8.31 -2.05 4.84
CA LEU A 47 -7.39 -0.91 4.90
C LEU A 47 -5.95 -1.28 5.30
N PRO A 48 -5.69 -2.17 6.28
CA PRO A 48 -4.34 -2.61 6.60
C PRO A 48 -3.63 -3.33 5.44
N GLU A 49 -4.36 -4.14 4.67
CA GLU A 49 -3.85 -4.80 3.47
C GLU A 49 -3.49 -3.74 2.41
N ILE A 50 -4.37 -2.75 2.21
CA ILE A 50 -4.19 -1.68 1.22
C ILE A 50 -3.01 -0.75 1.59
N LEU A 51 -2.82 -0.47 2.88
CA LEU A 51 -1.71 0.35 3.39
C LEU A 51 -0.37 -0.40 3.38
N GLY A 52 -0.38 -1.71 3.11
CA GLY A 52 0.81 -2.55 3.24
C GLY A 52 1.29 -2.69 4.68
N THR A 53 0.43 -2.39 5.67
CA THR A 53 0.76 -2.59 7.09
C THR A 53 0.56 -4.04 7.52
N SER A 54 -0.14 -4.85 6.72
CA SER A 54 -0.03 -6.31 6.78
C SER A 54 1.01 -6.80 5.77
N LEU A 55 2.24 -7.02 6.23
CA LEU A 55 3.23 -7.78 5.46
C LEU A 55 2.87 -9.26 5.51
N GLY A 56 2.67 -9.89 4.35
CA GLY A 56 2.60 -11.35 4.28
C GLY A 56 3.95 -11.97 4.66
N LYS A 57 3.96 -13.24 5.12
CA LYS A 57 5.22 -13.96 5.41
C LYS A 57 6.19 -13.92 4.21
N ASN A 58 5.66 -14.10 3.01
CA ASN A 58 6.44 -14.11 1.77
C ASN A 58 7.09 -12.74 1.49
N ASP A 59 6.39 -11.63 1.74
CA ASP A 59 6.91 -10.29 1.49
C ASP A 59 8.05 -9.96 2.45
N LYS A 60 7.95 -10.40 3.71
CA LYS A 60 9.00 -10.23 4.72
C LYS A 60 10.30 -10.92 4.29
N GLU A 61 10.20 -12.16 3.81
CA GLU A 61 11.38 -12.92 3.35
C GLU A 61 12.07 -12.25 2.16
N ILE A 62 11.29 -11.73 1.21
CA ILE A 62 11.80 -11.00 0.05
C ILE A 62 12.50 -9.71 0.50
N ILE A 63 11.85 -8.91 1.35
CA ILE A 63 12.43 -7.66 1.87
C ILE A 63 13.74 -7.95 2.58
N GLU A 64 13.78 -8.93 3.49
CA GLU A 64 15.00 -9.27 4.20
C GLU A 64 16.13 -9.72 3.26
N ARG A 65 15.81 -10.52 2.22
CA ARG A 65 16.80 -10.94 1.23
C ARG A 65 17.36 -9.75 0.46
N VAL A 66 16.49 -8.83 0.02
CA VAL A 66 16.88 -7.63 -0.73
C VAL A 66 17.71 -6.70 0.15
N VAL A 67 17.28 -6.42 1.38
CA VAL A 67 18.03 -5.58 2.34
C VAL A 67 19.42 -6.18 2.59
N ARG A 68 19.52 -7.49 2.85
CA ARG A 68 20.82 -8.17 3.03
C ARG A 68 21.71 -8.01 1.80
N LYS A 69 21.17 -8.18 0.60
CA LYS A 69 21.91 -8.02 -0.66
C LYS A 69 22.39 -6.57 -0.84
N THR A 70 21.50 -5.59 -0.66
CA THR A 70 21.82 -4.16 -0.82
C THR A 70 22.86 -3.70 0.19
N VAL A 71 22.76 -4.10 1.47
CA VAL A 71 23.77 -3.77 2.49
C VAL A 71 25.11 -4.43 2.15
N LYS A 72 25.11 -5.67 1.64
CA LYS A 72 26.33 -6.36 1.22
C LYS A 72 27.01 -5.68 0.02
N GLU A 73 26.25 -5.29 -0.99
CA GLU A 73 26.78 -4.73 -2.24
C GLU A 73 27.10 -3.23 -2.16
N TYR A 74 26.29 -2.47 -1.43
CA TYR A 74 26.34 -1.00 -1.41
C TYR A 74 26.58 -0.41 0.00
N GLY A 75 26.87 -1.23 1.01
CA GLY A 75 26.94 -0.78 2.41
C GLY A 75 27.96 0.34 2.66
N GLN A 76 29.08 0.36 1.93
CA GLN A 76 30.06 1.44 2.03
C GLN A 76 29.51 2.76 1.48
N THR A 77 28.89 2.74 0.29
CA THR A 77 28.26 3.92 -0.32
C THR A 77 27.14 4.46 0.55
N LEU A 78 26.27 3.60 1.06
CA LEU A 78 25.19 3.98 1.98
C LEU A 78 25.73 4.65 3.25
N ARG A 79 26.86 4.16 3.79
CA ARG A 79 27.53 4.74 4.97
C ARG A 79 28.14 6.10 4.67
N LEU A 80 28.65 6.33 3.46
CA LEU A 80 29.20 7.62 3.06
C LEU A 80 28.09 8.67 2.88
N LEU A 81 26.98 8.29 2.21
CA LEU A 81 25.83 9.18 2.01
C LEU A 81 25.13 9.58 3.32
N GLY A 82 25.10 8.69 4.32
CA GLY A 82 24.50 9.00 5.62
C GLY A 82 25.34 9.90 6.54
N LYS A 83 26.52 10.35 6.09
CA LYS A 83 27.40 11.27 6.82
C LYS A 83 27.32 12.71 6.32
N GLU A 84 26.61 12.96 5.22
CA GLU A 84 26.15 14.30 4.81
C GLU A 84 24.89 14.68 5.60
#